data_AF-A0A957M5K8-F1
#
_entry.id   AF-A0A957M5K8-F1
#
_cell.length_a   1.000
_cell.length_b   1.000
_cell.length_c   1.000
_cell.angle_alpha   90.00
_cell.angle_beta   90.00
_cell.angle_gamma   90.00
#
_symmetry.space_group_name_H-M   'P 1'
#
loop_
_entity.id
_entity.type
_entity.pdbx_description
1 polymer ?
#
loop_
_entity_poly.entity_id
_entity_poly.type
_entity_poly.pdbx_seq_one_letter_code
_entity_poly.pdbx_strand_id
1 'polypeptide(L)'
;MSTIVTQAQTLLGDSEARITGEAMAAQLAAWGAGEELRAAALLLPALLAGDLSVQAVRDECGERVAALCAAYAQITGAAKDPQWAGQPEALRRTQCYVAAYREPDLAFLAVA
;
A
#
# COMPACT_ATOMS: atom_id res chain seq x y z
N MET A 1 -0.03 15.59 17.52
CA MET A 1 0.92 14.92 16.62
C MET A 1 0.44 13.51 16.45
N SER A 2 0.05 13.13 15.24
CA SER A 2 -0.50 11.80 14.98
C SER A 2 0.60 10.75 14.90
N THR A 3 0.44 9.67 15.66
CA THR A 3 1.51 8.71 15.97
C THR A 3 1.78 7.72 14.83
N ILE A 4 0.76 7.27 14.10
CA ILE A 4 0.89 6.13 13.18
C ILE A 4 1.67 6.48 11.91
N VAL A 5 1.42 7.64 11.30
CA VAL A 5 2.18 8.07 10.10
C VAL A 5 3.65 8.31 10.45
N THR A 6 3.93 8.87 11.63
CA THR A 6 5.32 9.05 12.09
C THR A 6 6.01 7.71 12.36
N GLN A 7 5.31 6.75 12.99
CA GLN A 7 5.82 5.38 13.15
C GLN A 7 6.16 4.74 11.79
N ALA A 8 5.28 4.89 10.80
CA ALA A 8 5.51 4.39 9.45
C ALA A 8 6.73 5.04 8.78
N GLN A 9 6.91 6.35 8.94
CA GLN A 9 8.11 7.06 8.44
C GLN A 9 9.40 6.55 9.10
N THR A 10 9.37 6.36 10.43
CA THR A 10 10.52 5.82 11.18
C THR A 10 10.86 4.40 10.72
N LEU A 11 9.84 3.55 10.54
CA LEU A 11 10.01 2.18 10.07
C LEU A 11 10.62 2.12 8.65
N LEU A 12 10.26 3.06 7.79
CA LEU A 12 10.75 3.11 6.42
C LEU A 12 12.21 3.61 6.30
N GLY A 13 12.66 4.43 7.25
CA GLY A 13 14.01 5.01 7.24
C GLY A 13 14.31 5.80 5.96
N ASP A 14 15.48 5.56 5.37
CA ASP A 14 15.94 6.17 4.11
C ASP A 14 15.76 5.23 2.89
N SER A 15 14.75 4.36 2.90
CA SER A 15 14.44 3.49 1.77
C SER A 15 14.17 4.30 0.48
N GLU A 16 14.65 3.81 -0.67
CA GLU A 16 14.33 4.39 -1.98
C GLU A 16 12.82 4.41 -2.27
N ALA A 17 12.08 3.44 -1.70
CA ALA A 17 10.63 3.37 -1.77
C ALA A 17 9.92 4.54 -1.05
N ARG A 18 10.64 5.32 -0.22
CA ARG A 18 10.09 6.45 0.55
C ARG A 18 9.46 7.51 -0.33
N ILE A 19 10.11 7.91 -1.40
CA ILE A 19 9.62 9.00 -2.26
C ILE A 19 8.24 8.64 -2.83
N THR A 20 8.10 7.41 -3.32
CA THR A 20 6.83 6.91 -3.87
C THR A 20 5.77 6.81 -2.77
N GLY A 21 6.13 6.26 -1.60
CA GLY A 21 5.19 6.11 -0.48
C GLY A 21 4.70 7.46 0.05
N GLU A 22 5.58 8.46 0.16
CA GLU A 22 5.24 9.81 0.57
C GLU A 22 4.28 10.47 -0.41
N ALA A 23 4.51 10.30 -1.72
CA ALA A 23 3.62 10.82 -2.75
C ALA A 23 2.21 10.21 -2.64
N MET A 24 2.11 8.89 -2.49
CA MET A 24 0.82 8.20 -2.30
C MET A 24 0.11 8.66 -1.03
N ALA A 25 0.84 8.74 0.10
CA ALA A 25 0.28 9.17 1.38
C ALA A 25 -0.16 10.64 1.37
N ALA A 26 0.55 11.51 0.63
CA ALA A 26 0.19 12.92 0.44
C ALA A 26 -1.07 13.05 -0.43
N GLN A 27 -1.19 12.26 -1.49
CA GLN A 27 -2.38 12.22 -2.34
C GLN A 27 -3.62 11.80 -1.54
N LEU A 28 -3.50 10.73 -0.75
CA LEU A 28 -4.57 10.27 0.15
C LEU A 28 -4.93 11.32 1.20
N ALA A 29 -3.94 12.06 1.72
CA ALA A 29 -4.19 13.17 2.63
C ALA A 29 -5.00 14.28 1.95
N ALA A 30 -4.71 14.60 0.68
CA ALA A 30 -5.46 15.58 -0.10
C ALA A 30 -6.91 15.15 -0.35
N TRP A 31 -7.19 13.85 -0.37
CA TRP A 31 -8.54 13.29 -0.45
C TRP A 31 -9.23 13.16 0.93
N GLY A 32 -8.56 13.53 2.01
CA GLY A 32 -9.11 13.45 3.38
C GLY A 32 -9.06 12.05 3.99
N ALA A 33 -8.19 11.16 3.51
CA ALA A 33 -8.05 9.81 4.04
C ALA A 33 -7.53 9.80 5.49
N GLY A 34 -7.98 8.79 6.24
CA GLY A 34 -7.51 8.53 7.60
C GLY A 34 -6.04 8.13 7.69
N GLU A 35 -5.48 8.18 8.89
CA GLU A 35 -4.06 7.98 9.13
C GLU A 35 -3.57 6.56 8.84
N GLU A 36 -4.37 5.54 9.15
CA GLU A 36 -4.00 4.14 8.91
C GLU A 36 -3.85 3.86 7.40
N LEU A 37 -4.76 4.41 6.59
CA LEU A 37 -4.72 4.28 5.14
C LEU A 37 -3.50 5.01 4.55
N ARG A 38 -3.20 6.20 5.07
CA ARG A 38 -2.00 6.96 4.69
C ARG A 38 -0.70 6.27 5.09
N ALA A 39 -0.66 5.66 6.28
CA ALA A 39 0.47 4.87 6.75
C ALA A 39 0.67 3.61 5.88
N ALA A 40 -0.41 2.92 5.51
CA ALA A 40 -0.33 1.78 4.60
C ALA A 40 0.23 2.20 3.23
N ALA A 41 -0.23 3.32 2.67
CA ALA A 41 0.28 3.86 1.42
C ALA A 41 1.78 4.21 1.47
N LEU A 42 2.24 4.78 2.58
CA LEU A 42 3.65 5.10 2.79
C LEU A 42 4.54 3.84 2.77
N LEU A 43 4.09 2.76 3.41
CA LEU A 43 4.87 1.54 3.61
C LEU A 43 4.81 0.57 2.41
N LEU A 44 3.78 0.70 1.58
CA LEU A 44 3.47 -0.24 0.50
C LEU A 44 4.61 -0.43 -0.51
N PRO A 45 5.26 0.63 -1.04
CA PRO A 45 6.32 0.44 -2.02
C PRO A 45 7.50 -0.39 -1.48
N ALA A 46 7.91 -0.19 -0.22
CA ALA A 46 8.98 -0.96 0.40
C ALA A 46 8.57 -2.42 0.62
N LEU A 47 7.31 -2.66 0.99
CA LEU A 47 6.77 -4.00 1.17
C LEU A 47 6.67 -4.77 -0.15
N LEU A 48 6.28 -4.10 -1.25
CA LEU A 48 6.24 -4.69 -2.59
C LEU A 48 7.63 -4.95 -3.17
N ALA A 49 8.63 -4.14 -2.80
CA ALA A 49 10.04 -4.37 -3.12
C ALA A 49 10.66 -5.52 -2.31
N GLY A 50 10.05 -5.90 -1.18
CA GLY A 50 10.53 -6.94 -0.27
C GLY A 50 11.48 -6.43 0.81
N ASP A 51 11.67 -5.11 0.92
CA ASP A 51 12.53 -4.46 1.93
C ASP A 51 11.87 -4.42 3.31
N LEU A 52 10.55 -4.60 3.36
CA LEU A 52 9.75 -4.53 4.58
C LEU A 52 8.81 -5.73 4.70
N SER A 53 8.71 -6.31 5.90
CA SER A 53 7.79 -7.41 6.18
C SER A 53 6.46 -6.91 6.75
N VAL A 54 5.36 -7.60 6.42
CA VAL A 54 4.03 -7.34 7.02
C VAL A 54 4.07 -7.43 8.56
N GLN A 55 4.89 -8.34 9.10
CA GLN A 55 5.00 -8.50 10.55
C GLN A 55 5.63 -7.26 11.22
N ALA A 56 6.67 -6.68 10.63
CA ALA A 56 7.24 -5.42 11.13
C ALA A 56 6.23 -4.27 11.07
N VAL A 57 5.42 -4.20 10.01
CA VAL A 57 4.31 -3.22 9.92
C VAL A 57 3.30 -3.41 11.03
N ARG A 58 2.91 -4.66 11.33
CA ARG A 58 1.97 -4.97 12.41
C ARG A 58 2.51 -4.52 13.76
N ASP A 59 3.76 -4.84 14.04
CA ASP A 59 4.38 -4.58 15.35
C ASP A 59 4.53 -3.07 15.61
N GLU A 60 4.81 -2.27 14.59
CA GLU A 60 5.04 -0.83 14.73
C GLU A 60 3.81 0.05 14.47
N CYS A 61 2.97 -0.32 13.51
CA CYS A 61 1.86 0.51 13.01
C CYS A 61 0.48 -0.09 13.27
N GLY A 62 0.40 -1.31 13.81
CA GLY A 62 -0.84 -1.96 14.21
C GLY A 62 -1.50 -2.85 13.15
N GLU A 63 -2.53 -3.59 13.59
CA GLU A 63 -3.16 -4.65 12.80
C GLU A 63 -3.82 -4.13 11.52
N ARG A 64 -4.49 -2.97 11.57
CA ARG A 64 -5.22 -2.44 10.40
C ARG A 64 -4.27 -2.06 9.27
N VAL A 65 -3.16 -1.38 9.56
CA VAL A 65 -2.15 -1.01 8.57
C VAL A 65 -1.54 -2.27 7.95
N ALA A 66 -1.18 -3.25 8.78
CA ALA A 66 -0.64 -4.52 8.31
C ALA A 66 -1.62 -5.30 7.42
N ALA A 67 -2.91 -5.32 7.79
CA ALA A 67 -3.96 -5.97 7.02
C ALA A 67 -4.14 -5.32 5.64
N LEU A 68 -4.17 -3.98 5.56
CA LEU A 68 -4.23 -3.24 4.30
C LEU A 68 -3.04 -3.55 3.40
N CYS A 69 -1.82 -3.47 3.94
CA CYS A 69 -0.60 -3.78 3.21
C CYS A 69 -0.59 -5.23 2.69
N ALA A 70 -0.95 -6.20 3.54
CA ALA A 70 -0.99 -7.60 3.17
C ALA A 70 -2.05 -7.89 2.09
N ALA A 71 -3.25 -7.32 2.23
CA ALA A 71 -4.33 -7.50 1.27
C ALA A 71 -3.96 -6.90 -0.09
N TYR A 72 -3.35 -5.71 -0.11
CA TYR A 72 -2.90 -5.10 -1.35
C TYR A 72 -1.75 -5.87 -2.01
N ALA A 73 -0.77 -6.34 -1.23
CA ALA A 73 0.31 -7.19 -1.73
C ALA A 73 -0.19 -8.51 -2.34
N GLN A 74 -1.27 -9.09 -1.79
CA GLN A 74 -1.94 -10.24 -2.40
C GLN A 74 -2.57 -9.89 -3.74
N ILE A 75 -3.21 -8.72 -3.88
CA ILE A 75 -3.82 -8.28 -5.14
C ILE A 75 -2.76 -8.09 -6.22
N THR A 76 -1.64 -7.45 -5.88
CA THR A 76 -0.54 -7.24 -6.83
C THR A 76 0.17 -8.56 -7.17
N GLY A 77 0.34 -9.46 -6.20
CA GLY A 77 0.98 -10.76 -6.37
C GLY A 77 0.15 -11.81 -7.12
N ALA A 78 -1.15 -11.89 -6.85
CA ALA A 78 -2.08 -12.83 -7.49
C ALA A 78 -2.22 -12.60 -9.00
N ALA A 79 -1.86 -11.39 -9.45
CA ALA A 79 -2.02 -10.96 -10.82
C ALA A 79 -0.85 -11.38 -11.75
N LYS A 80 0.09 -12.21 -11.26
CA LYS A 80 1.07 -12.97 -12.08
C LYS A 80 0.43 -14.14 -12.86
N ASP A 81 -0.87 -14.06 -13.12
CA ASP A 81 -1.58 -15.00 -13.96
C ASP A 81 -1.08 -14.86 -15.41
N PRO A 82 -0.69 -15.96 -16.08
CA PRO A 82 -0.26 -15.94 -17.47
C PRO A 82 -1.21 -15.23 -18.43
N GLN A 83 -2.51 -15.15 -18.12
CA GLN A 83 -3.51 -14.48 -18.96
C GLN A 83 -3.23 -12.98 -19.17
N TRP A 84 -2.52 -12.34 -18.23
CA TRP A 84 -2.18 -10.90 -18.28
C TRP A 84 -0.73 -10.64 -18.70
N ALA A 85 0.02 -11.69 -19.07
CA ALA A 85 1.40 -11.57 -19.49
C ALA A 85 1.51 -10.66 -20.73
N GLY A 86 2.41 -9.67 -20.66
CA GLY A 86 2.61 -8.70 -21.73
C GLY A 86 1.53 -7.61 -21.84
N GLN A 87 0.55 -7.56 -20.92
CA GLN A 87 -0.54 -6.58 -20.93
C GLN A 87 -0.58 -5.75 -19.63
N PRO A 88 0.37 -4.83 -19.41
CA PRO A 88 0.50 -4.10 -18.14
C PRO A 88 -0.72 -3.24 -17.81
N GLU A 89 -1.40 -2.66 -18.79
CA GLU A 89 -2.61 -1.86 -18.56
C GLU A 89 -3.82 -2.72 -18.18
N ALA A 90 -4.01 -3.88 -18.84
CA ALA A 90 -5.08 -4.79 -18.51
C ALA A 90 -4.90 -5.34 -17.10
N LEU A 91 -3.66 -5.70 -16.76
CA LEU A 91 -3.25 -6.08 -15.42
C LEU A 91 -3.61 -5.02 -14.38
N ARG A 92 -3.22 -3.76 -14.62
CA ARG A 92 -3.52 -2.64 -13.71
C ARG A 92 -5.03 -2.45 -13.52
N ARG A 93 -5.82 -2.48 -14.61
CA ARG A 93 -7.28 -2.35 -14.52
C ARG A 93 -7.92 -3.47 -13.69
N THR A 94 -7.47 -4.71 -13.90
CA THR A 94 -7.94 -5.86 -13.12
C THR A 94 -7.59 -5.71 -11.64
N GLN A 95 -6.38 -5.27 -11.30
CA GLN A 95 -5.97 -5.03 -9.91
C GLN A 95 -6.84 -3.96 -9.24
N CYS A 96 -7.09 -2.83 -9.93
CA CYS A 96 -7.99 -1.79 -9.42
C CYS A 96 -9.42 -2.33 -9.21
N TYR A 97 -9.92 -3.14 -10.13
CA TYR A 97 -11.25 -3.75 -10.01
C TYR A 97 -11.33 -4.71 -8.80
N VAL A 98 -10.34 -5.57 -8.62
CA VAL A 98 -10.28 -6.50 -7.47
C VAL A 98 -10.18 -5.72 -6.15
N ALA A 99 -9.36 -4.67 -6.10
CA ALA A 99 -9.23 -3.82 -4.93
C ALA A 99 -10.56 -3.16 -4.56
N ALA A 100 -11.23 -2.54 -5.54
CA ALA A 100 -12.54 -1.92 -5.35
C ALA A 100 -13.63 -2.90 -4.90
N TYR A 101 -13.59 -4.14 -5.41
CA TYR A 101 -14.55 -5.18 -5.01
C TYR A 101 -14.34 -5.66 -3.56
N ARG A 102 -13.09 -5.63 -3.06
CA ARG A 102 -12.79 -6.12 -1.70
C ARG A 102 -13.15 -5.12 -0.61
N GLU A 103 -12.60 -3.92 -0.66
CA GLU A 103 -12.96 -2.84 0.27
C GLU A 103 -12.52 -1.46 -0.27
N PRO A 104 -13.19 -0.37 0.14
CA PRO A 104 -12.89 0.98 -0.34
C PRO A 104 -11.44 1.43 -0.13
N ASP A 105 -10.84 1.10 1.02
CA ASP A 105 -9.48 1.50 1.35
C ASP A 105 -8.45 0.93 0.35
N LEU A 106 -8.63 -0.32 -0.07
CA LEU A 106 -7.76 -0.93 -1.09
C LEU A 106 -7.95 -0.26 -2.45
N ALA A 107 -9.17 0.17 -2.77
CA ALA A 107 -9.46 0.92 -4.00
C ALA A 107 -8.67 2.23 -4.03
N PHE A 108 -8.67 2.98 -2.91
CA PHE A 108 -7.91 4.22 -2.78
C PHE A 108 -6.39 3.98 -2.86
N LEU A 109 -5.89 2.91 -2.24
CA LEU A 109 -4.48 2.51 -2.38
C LEU A 109 -4.09 2.19 -3.82
N ALA A 110 -5.00 1.64 -4.62
CA ALA A 110 -4.72 1.27 -6.02
C ALA A 110 -4.59 2.48 -6.97
N VAL A 111 -5.15 3.63 -6.58
CA VAL A 111 -5.26 4.82 -7.44
C VAL A 111 -4.51 6.04 -6.90
N ALA A 112 -3.99 5.98 -5.68
CA ALA A 112 -3.09 6.97 -5.10
C ALA A 112 -1.70 6.90 -5.73
#